data_AF-A0AAD7TTT0-F1
#
_entry.id   AF-A0AAD7TTT0-F1
#
_cell.length_a   1.000
_cell.length_b   1.000
_cell.length_c   1.000
_cell.angle_alpha   90.00
_cell.angle_beta   90.00
_cell.angle_gamma   90.00
#
_symmetry.space_group_name_H-M   'P 1'
#
loop_
_entity.id
_entity.type
_entity.pdbx_description
1 polymer ?
#
loop_
_entity_poly.entity_id
_entity_poly.type
_entity_poly.pdbx_seq_one_letter_code
_entity_poly.pdbx_strand_id
1 'polypeptide(L)'
;MLPFDLVLKSTRDASPWPEADNMRFVAQNTSIPVPHVFDVVQSAETTCDGKPREGYFVMSQIHGISLRRWISKRAIVHPETARVLDQLDACIASGDSDGLAALKALFPSLPPSALDLSDSTQLIEDLRRALTELRSIPPPHPDVVSGLHNRPLSSIRCTIAPHELGRFDSQLAFKNKILNHVGLIFEDRVPALRRLAEPVLEKHHRICFTHADLHAQNILVRDDGQLAGIIDWEHAGWYPEYWEYTMIEYHMPNRPLLQLFWDTVHPFGEEPYTEELALEWALWRSTGDKSIVGPREDDLRCPR
;
A
#
# COMPACT_ATOMS: atom_id res chain seq x y z
N MET A 1 -13.34 -18.72 7.75
CA MET A 1 -13.70 -19.35 6.47
C MET A 1 -14.98 -20.11 6.67
N LEU A 2 -15.91 -19.97 5.73
CA LEU A 2 -17.14 -20.73 5.67
C LEU A 2 -16.93 -21.97 4.77
N PRO A 3 -17.81 -22.98 4.84
CA PRO A 3 -17.82 -24.08 3.87
C PRO A 3 -17.93 -23.58 2.42
N PHE A 4 -17.53 -24.43 1.46
CA PHE A 4 -17.68 -24.17 0.01
C PHE A 4 -16.86 -22.99 -0.53
N ASP A 5 -15.64 -22.81 -0.02
CA ASP A 5 -14.73 -21.76 -0.47
C ASP A 5 -15.35 -20.36 -0.36
N LEU A 6 -16.06 -20.12 0.75
CA LEU A 6 -16.68 -18.84 1.06
C LEU A 6 -15.95 -18.12 2.21
N VAL A 7 -15.88 -16.80 2.09
CA VAL A 7 -15.32 -15.89 3.09
C VAL A 7 -16.39 -14.90 3.51
N LEU A 8 -16.62 -14.80 4.82
CA LEU A 8 -17.39 -13.72 5.43
C LEU A 8 -16.41 -12.69 5.98
N LYS A 9 -16.45 -11.46 5.47
CA LYS A 9 -15.72 -10.32 6.04
C LYS A 9 -16.70 -9.46 6.82
N SER A 10 -16.26 -8.97 7.99
CA SER A 10 -17.03 -8.09 8.85
C SER A 10 -16.34 -6.74 8.96
N THR A 11 -17.09 -5.65 8.82
CA THR A 11 -16.66 -4.28 9.10
C THR A 11 -17.29 -3.81 10.40
N ARG A 12 -16.57 -2.99 11.17
CA ARG A 12 -17.07 -2.36 12.40
C ARG A 12 -16.90 -0.86 12.29
N ASP A 13 -17.94 -0.13 12.70
CA ASP A 13 -17.99 1.34 12.67
C ASP A 13 -17.65 1.92 11.27
N ALA A 14 -17.94 1.14 10.22
CA ALA A 14 -17.62 1.41 8.82
C ALA A 14 -18.55 0.64 7.88
N SER A 15 -18.88 1.24 6.74
CA SER A 15 -19.72 0.61 5.72
C SER A 15 -18.96 -0.51 4.98
N PRO A 16 -19.59 -1.67 4.71
CA PRO A 16 -18.99 -2.74 3.91
C PRO A 16 -19.08 -2.48 2.39
N TRP A 17 -19.89 -1.50 1.97
CA TRP A 17 -20.15 -1.21 0.56
C TRP A 17 -18.95 -0.70 -0.25
N PRO A 18 -18.04 0.14 0.28
CA PRO A 18 -16.88 0.61 -0.47
C PRO A 18 -16.06 -0.53 -1.07
N GLU A 19 -15.63 -1.49 -0.25
CA GLU A 19 -14.84 -2.64 -0.70
C GLU A 19 -15.63 -3.55 -1.66
N ALA A 20 -16.87 -3.88 -1.30
CA ALA A 20 -17.72 -4.76 -2.10
C ALA A 20 -17.98 -4.21 -3.51
N ASP A 21 -18.31 -2.92 -3.62
CA ASP A 21 -18.56 -2.28 -4.90
C ASP A 21 -17.27 -2.08 -5.70
N ASN A 22 -16.15 -1.79 -5.03
CA ASN A 22 -14.85 -1.69 -5.68
C ASN A 22 -14.45 -3.03 -6.33
N MET A 23 -14.64 -4.16 -5.64
CA MET A 23 -14.42 -5.49 -6.24
C MET A 23 -15.34 -5.74 -7.44
N ARG A 24 -16.64 -5.44 -7.32
CA ARG A 24 -17.59 -5.58 -8.45
C ARG A 24 -17.17 -4.72 -9.64
N PHE A 25 -16.73 -3.49 -9.40
CA PHE A 25 -16.27 -2.58 -10.44
C PHE A 25 -15.01 -3.09 -11.14
N VAL A 26 -14.01 -3.56 -10.37
CA VAL A 26 -12.78 -4.13 -10.93
C VAL A 26 -13.08 -5.36 -11.78
N ALA A 27 -13.93 -6.28 -11.29
CA ALA A 27 -14.35 -7.47 -12.03
C ALA A 27 -15.06 -7.15 -13.36
N GLN A 28 -15.77 -6.02 -13.43
CA GLN A 28 -16.50 -5.60 -14.63
C GLN A 28 -15.61 -4.88 -15.67
N ASN A 29 -14.50 -4.28 -15.23
CA ASN A 29 -13.69 -3.38 -16.06
C ASN A 29 -12.27 -3.89 -16.35
N THR A 30 -11.86 -5.01 -15.74
CA THR A 30 -10.50 -5.55 -15.85
C THR A 30 -10.51 -7.07 -15.92
N SER A 31 -9.36 -7.65 -16.27
CA SER A 31 -9.10 -9.08 -16.16
C SER A 31 -8.58 -9.49 -14.78
N ILE A 32 -8.42 -8.54 -13.84
CA ILE A 32 -7.87 -8.81 -12.50
C ILE A 32 -8.79 -9.77 -11.76
N PRO A 33 -8.27 -10.92 -11.28
CA PRO A 33 -9.06 -11.79 -10.44
C PRO A 33 -9.32 -11.13 -9.08
N VAL A 34 -10.58 -10.95 -8.74
CA VAL A 34 -11.05 -10.44 -7.44
C VAL A 34 -12.11 -11.38 -6.88
N PRO A 35 -12.32 -11.41 -5.54
CA PRO A 35 -13.38 -12.19 -4.94
C PRO A 35 -14.76 -11.84 -5.53
N HIS A 36 -15.56 -12.86 -5.85
CA HIS A 36 -16.93 -12.65 -6.27
C HIS A 36 -17.80 -12.36 -5.05
N VAL A 37 -18.36 -11.14 -4.98
CA VAL A 37 -19.22 -10.71 -3.87
C VAL A 37 -20.65 -11.21 -4.07
N PHE A 38 -21.11 -12.09 -3.18
CA PHE A 38 -22.44 -12.69 -3.23
C PHE A 38 -23.50 -11.79 -2.57
N ASP A 39 -23.24 -11.31 -1.36
CA ASP A 39 -24.20 -10.51 -0.61
C ASP A 39 -23.49 -9.53 0.34
N VAL A 40 -24.15 -8.41 0.62
CA VAL A 40 -23.65 -7.33 1.48
C VAL A 40 -24.80 -6.88 2.39
N VAL A 41 -24.57 -6.95 3.70
CA VAL A 41 -25.53 -6.56 4.74
C VAL A 41 -24.89 -5.51 5.63
N GLN A 42 -25.66 -4.47 5.96
CA GLN A 42 -25.21 -3.40 6.84
C GLN A 42 -26.24 -3.19 7.94
N SER A 43 -25.78 -2.99 9.18
CA SER A 43 -26.66 -2.64 10.29
C SER A 43 -27.32 -1.29 10.07
N ALA A 44 -28.58 -1.19 10.51
CA ALA A 44 -29.30 0.09 10.60
C ALA A 44 -28.85 0.92 11.82
N GLU A 45 -28.20 0.30 12.81
CA GLU A 45 -27.65 1.01 13.95
C GLU A 45 -26.39 1.78 13.57
N THR A 46 -26.33 3.04 13.99
CA THR A 46 -25.18 3.91 13.72
C THR A 46 -24.45 4.34 14.98
N THR A 47 -23.18 4.66 14.82
CA THR A 47 -22.37 5.42 15.77
C THR A 47 -22.89 6.87 15.86
N CYS A 48 -22.34 7.64 16.81
CA CYS A 48 -22.71 9.05 16.98
C CYS A 48 -22.32 9.95 15.78
N ASP A 49 -21.30 9.55 15.01
CA ASP A 49 -20.87 10.19 13.77
C ASP A 49 -21.60 9.64 12.52
N GLY A 50 -22.63 8.83 12.70
CA GLY A 50 -23.53 8.37 11.63
C GLY A 50 -23.00 7.20 10.80
N LYS A 51 -21.92 6.54 11.23
CA LYS A 51 -21.38 5.34 10.57
C LYS A 51 -22.14 4.10 11.03
N PRO A 52 -22.36 3.10 10.16
CA PRO A 52 -22.98 1.85 10.58
C PRO A 52 -22.07 1.13 11.58
N ARG A 53 -22.65 0.63 12.68
CA ARG A 53 -21.88 -0.08 13.73
C ARG A 53 -21.29 -1.39 13.23
N GLU A 54 -22.03 -2.10 12.38
CA GLU A 54 -21.64 -3.40 11.87
C GLU A 54 -22.01 -3.53 10.39
N GLY A 55 -21.15 -4.20 9.64
CA GLY A 55 -21.38 -4.58 8.26
C GLY A 55 -20.77 -5.94 7.98
N TYR A 56 -21.33 -6.65 7.03
CA TYR A 56 -20.91 -7.99 6.65
C TYR A 56 -21.05 -8.14 5.15
N PHE A 57 -20.13 -8.87 4.54
CA PHE A 57 -20.34 -9.34 3.18
C PHE A 57 -19.70 -10.71 2.97
N VAL A 58 -20.34 -11.49 2.11
CA VAL A 58 -19.90 -12.84 1.76
C VAL A 58 -19.36 -12.82 0.34
N MET A 59 -18.19 -13.43 0.16
CA MET A 59 -17.51 -13.50 -1.12
C MET A 59 -16.85 -14.87 -1.33
N SER A 60 -16.50 -15.18 -2.58
CA SER A 60 -15.69 -16.37 -2.89
C SER A 60 -14.27 -16.23 -2.35
N GLN A 61 -13.70 -17.33 -1.87
CA GLN A 61 -12.28 -17.41 -1.57
C GLN A 61 -11.46 -17.43 -2.87
N ILE A 62 -10.33 -16.74 -2.86
CA ILE A 62 -9.28 -16.92 -3.88
C ILE A 62 -8.21 -17.83 -3.29
N HIS A 63 -7.92 -18.94 -3.97
CA HIS A 63 -6.86 -19.86 -3.56
C HIS A 63 -5.49 -19.38 -4.06
N GLY A 64 -4.54 -19.30 -3.14
CA GLY A 64 -3.17 -18.88 -3.39
C GLY A 64 -2.47 -18.54 -2.09
N ILE A 65 -1.18 -18.21 -2.17
CA ILE A 65 -0.41 -17.65 -1.06
C ILE A 65 -0.19 -16.16 -1.28
N SER A 66 -0.13 -15.37 -0.21
CA SER A 66 0.25 -13.96 -0.33
C SER A 66 1.61 -13.82 -1.04
N LEU A 67 1.79 -12.77 -1.84
CA LEU A 67 3.06 -12.41 -2.47
C LEU A 67 4.19 -12.33 -1.43
N ARG A 68 3.91 -11.86 -0.22
CA ARG A 68 4.89 -11.85 0.90
C ARG A 68 5.45 -13.24 1.17
N ARG A 69 4.56 -14.24 1.28
CA ARG A 69 4.96 -15.64 1.48
C ARG A 69 5.63 -16.22 0.24
N TRP A 70 5.15 -15.86 -0.95
CA TRP A 70 5.75 -16.30 -2.22
C TRP A 70 7.20 -15.79 -2.39
N ILE A 71 7.46 -14.52 -2.05
CA ILE A 71 8.80 -13.89 -2.05
C ILE A 71 9.69 -14.51 -0.99
N SER A 72 9.19 -14.78 0.22
CA SER A 72 9.99 -15.42 1.27
C SER A 72 10.53 -16.80 0.86
N LYS A 73 9.82 -17.54 0.00
CA LYS A 73 10.27 -18.84 -0.52
C LYS A 73 11.39 -18.72 -1.57
N ARG A 74 11.60 -17.52 -2.11
CA ARG A 74 12.60 -17.18 -3.14
C ARG A 74 13.76 -16.36 -2.61
N ALA A 75 13.74 -16.02 -1.32
CA ALA A 75 14.82 -15.31 -0.67
C ALA A 75 16.08 -16.19 -0.66
N ILE A 76 17.16 -15.67 -1.24
CA ILE A 76 18.46 -16.33 -1.21
C ILE A 76 19.15 -15.90 0.08
N VAL A 77 19.30 -16.86 1.02
CA VAL A 77 20.00 -16.62 2.29
C VAL A 77 21.42 -17.12 2.16
N HIS A 78 22.39 -16.20 2.21
CA HIS A 78 23.80 -16.55 2.21
C HIS A 78 24.17 -17.27 3.54
N PRO A 79 25.09 -18.25 3.52
CA PRO A 79 25.49 -18.98 4.73
C PRO A 79 25.98 -18.09 5.87
N GLU A 80 26.64 -16.97 5.53
CA GLU A 80 27.10 -15.97 6.50
C GLU A 80 25.92 -15.24 7.17
N THR A 81 24.93 -14.82 6.36
CA THR A 81 23.68 -14.22 6.84
C THR A 81 22.90 -15.20 7.73
N ALA A 82 22.79 -16.47 7.34
CA ALA A 82 22.12 -17.49 8.13
C ALA A 82 22.74 -17.63 9.53
N ARG A 83 24.08 -17.70 9.62
CA ARG A 83 24.78 -17.78 10.90
C ARG A 83 24.52 -16.58 11.80
N VAL A 84 24.51 -15.37 11.24
CA VAL A 84 24.21 -14.15 12.01
C VAL A 84 22.77 -14.16 12.51
N LEU A 85 21.81 -14.63 11.71
CA LEU A 85 20.41 -14.77 12.13
C LEU A 85 20.24 -15.79 13.25
N ASP A 86 20.89 -16.96 13.15
CA ASP A 86 20.86 -17.98 14.22
C ASP A 86 21.44 -17.44 15.53
N GLN A 87 22.53 -16.68 15.45
CA GLN A 87 23.15 -16.02 16.62
C GLN A 87 22.24 -14.93 17.19
N LEU A 88 21.53 -14.19 16.32
CA LEU A 88 20.57 -13.17 16.73
C LEU A 88 19.43 -13.79 17.55
N ASP A 89 18.85 -14.89 17.07
CA ASP A 89 17.78 -15.61 17.75
C ASP A 89 18.26 -16.15 19.11
N ALA A 90 19.49 -16.67 19.17
CA ALA A 90 20.09 -17.11 20.42
C ALA A 90 20.29 -15.95 21.42
N CYS A 91 20.80 -14.80 20.98
CA CYS A 91 20.95 -13.61 21.82
C CYS A 91 19.60 -13.05 22.31
N ILE A 92 18.57 -13.05 21.46
CA ILE A 92 17.22 -12.64 21.84
C ILE A 92 16.66 -13.59 22.90
N ALA A 93 16.81 -14.91 22.70
CA ALA A 93 16.32 -15.91 23.65
C ALA A 93 17.05 -15.86 25.00
N SER A 94 18.33 -15.50 25.01
CA SER A 94 19.14 -15.38 26.23
C SER A 94 19.09 -14.00 26.90
N GLY A 95 18.56 -12.98 26.22
CA GLY A 95 18.57 -11.59 26.68
C GLY A 95 19.95 -10.93 26.61
N ASP A 96 20.86 -11.44 25.78
CA ASP A 96 22.22 -10.92 25.62
C ASP A 96 22.25 -9.63 24.78
N SER A 97 22.22 -8.49 25.47
CA SER A 97 22.22 -7.17 24.84
C SER A 97 23.53 -6.83 24.13
N ASP A 98 24.66 -7.29 24.65
CA ASP A 98 25.98 -6.99 24.09
C ASP A 98 26.21 -7.80 22.81
N GLY A 99 25.82 -9.09 22.83
CA GLY A 99 25.77 -9.93 21.64
C GLY A 99 24.85 -9.35 20.56
N LEU A 100 23.66 -8.86 20.93
CA LEU A 100 22.75 -8.21 19.98
C LEU A 100 23.37 -6.96 19.34
N ALA A 101 24.06 -6.13 20.12
CA ALA A 101 24.74 -4.93 19.61
C ALA A 101 25.89 -5.28 18.67
N ALA A 102 26.70 -6.30 19.01
CA ALA A 102 27.78 -6.79 18.17
C ALA A 102 27.26 -7.35 16.83
N LEU A 103 26.21 -8.18 16.85
CA LEU A 103 25.59 -8.71 15.64
C LEU A 103 25.00 -7.59 14.78
N LYS A 104 24.40 -6.57 15.39
CA LYS A 104 23.86 -5.42 14.67
C LYS A 104 24.94 -4.66 13.90
N ALA A 105 26.16 -4.58 14.44
CA ALA A 105 27.30 -3.93 13.77
C ALA A 105 27.79 -4.72 12.55
N LEU A 106 27.45 -6.01 12.42
CA LEU A 106 27.84 -6.84 11.28
C LEU A 106 26.90 -6.68 10.08
N PHE A 107 25.65 -6.25 10.27
CA PHE A 107 24.66 -6.13 9.20
C PHE A 107 25.15 -5.34 7.96
N PRO A 108 25.87 -4.21 8.08
CA PRO A 108 26.37 -3.48 6.91
C PRO A 108 27.41 -4.24 6.07
N SER A 109 28.08 -5.24 6.66
CA SER A 109 29.10 -6.06 6.00
C SER A 109 28.57 -7.37 5.41
N LEU A 110 27.31 -7.72 5.70
CA LEU A 110 26.71 -8.93 5.17
C LEU A 110 26.44 -8.82 3.67
N PRO A 111 26.43 -9.95 2.94
CA PRO A 111 26.00 -9.97 1.55
C PRO A 111 24.61 -9.32 1.39
N PRO A 112 24.36 -8.59 0.29
CA PRO A 112 23.07 -7.98 0.04
C PRO A 112 21.98 -9.05 -0.05
N SER A 113 20.76 -8.67 0.30
CA SER A 113 19.60 -9.54 0.07
C SER A 113 19.49 -9.85 -1.42
N ALA A 114 19.23 -11.11 -1.75
CA ALA A 114 19.04 -11.56 -3.13
C ALA A 114 17.74 -12.35 -3.26
N LEU A 115 17.14 -12.30 -4.44
CA LEU A 115 15.85 -12.89 -4.74
C LEU A 115 15.96 -13.68 -6.05
N ASP A 116 15.60 -14.96 -6.00
CA ASP A 116 15.49 -15.77 -7.22
C ASP A 116 14.16 -15.48 -7.90
N LEU A 117 14.22 -14.83 -9.06
CA LEU A 117 13.07 -14.47 -9.88
C LEU A 117 13.04 -15.20 -11.22
N SER A 118 13.83 -16.27 -11.37
CA SER A 118 13.95 -17.03 -12.62
C SER A 118 12.62 -17.63 -13.11
N ASP A 119 11.68 -17.90 -12.20
CA ASP A 119 10.35 -18.46 -12.48
C ASP A 119 9.21 -17.43 -12.38
N SER A 120 9.54 -16.13 -12.32
CA SER A 120 8.58 -15.08 -11.99
C SER A 120 8.00 -14.31 -13.18
N THR A 121 8.40 -14.66 -14.41
CA THR A 121 8.05 -13.92 -15.63
C THR A 121 6.55 -13.70 -15.77
N GLN A 122 5.75 -14.74 -15.58
CA GLN A 122 4.30 -14.65 -15.72
C GLN A 122 3.67 -13.75 -14.65
N LEU A 123 4.11 -13.86 -13.38
CA LEU A 123 3.63 -12.99 -12.30
C LEU A 123 3.92 -11.52 -12.59
N ILE A 124 5.14 -11.22 -13.06
CA ILE A 124 5.56 -9.86 -13.39
C ILE A 124 4.67 -9.29 -14.50
N GLU A 125 4.44 -10.07 -15.56
CA GLU A 125 3.56 -9.67 -16.66
C GLU A 125 2.11 -9.48 -16.20
N ASP A 126 1.61 -10.36 -15.34
CA ASP A 126 0.26 -10.26 -14.78
C ASP A 126 0.08 -9.00 -13.93
N LEU A 127 1.06 -8.66 -13.08
CA LEU A 127 1.03 -7.44 -12.27
C LEU A 127 1.13 -6.17 -13.12
N ARG A 128 2.01 -6.16 -14.14
CA ARG A 128 2.09 -5.05 -15.11
C ARG A 128 0.75 -4.86 -15.83
N ARG A 129 0.15 -5.95 -16.30
CA ARG A 129 -1.16 -5.92 -16.98
C ARG A 129 -2.25 -5.42 -16.05
N ALA A 130 -2.34 -5.96 -14.84
CA ALA A 130 -3.33 -5.54 -13.83
C ALA A 130 -3.27 -4.02 -13.58
N LEU A 131 -2.08 -3.49 -13.28
CA LEU A 131 -1.91 -2.05 -13.03
C LEU A 131 -2.17 -1.21 -14.28
N THR A 132 -1.81 -1.70 -15.47
CA THR A 132 -2.12 -1.02 -16.74
C THR A 132 -3.63 -0.97 -16.99
N GLU A 133 -4.36 -2.06 -16.76
CA GLU A 133 -5.80 -2.12 -16.95
C GLU A 133 -6.53 -1.15 -16.01
N LEU A 134 -6.21 -1.12 -14.72
CA LEU A 134 -6.79 -0.17 -13.75
C LEU A 134 -6.57 1.29 -14.19
N ARG A 135 -5.36 1.62 -14.65
CA ARG A 135 -5.00 2.96 -15.13
C ARG A 135 -5.63 3.32 -16.47
N SER A 136 -6.15 2.33 -17.20
CA SER A 136 -6.80 2.51 -18.50
C SER A 136 -8.31 2.70 -18.38
N ILE A 137 -8.90 2.45 -17.20
CA ILE A 137 -10.32 2.71 -16.96
C ILE A 137 -10.55 4.24 -17.02
N PRO A 138 -11.44 4.74 -17.90
CA PRO A 138 -11.71 6.17 -17.99
C PRO A 138 -12.33 6.70 -16.68
N PRO A 139 -11.78 7.77 -16.08
CA PRO A 139 -12.37 8.36 -14.88
C PRO A 139 -13.69 9.08 -15.22
N PRO A 140 -14.64 9.15 -14.27
CA PRO A 140 -15.89 9.88 -14.47
C PRO A 140 -15.67 11.39 -14.62
N HIS A 141 -14.57 11.92 -14.10
CA HIS A 141 -14.17 13.32 -14.23
C HIS A 141 -12.63 13.43 -14.23
N PRO A 142 -12.02 14.29 -15.07
CA PRO A 142 -10.56 14.37 -15.22
C PRO A 142 -9.81 15.00 -14.01
N ASP A 143 -10.52 15.66 -13.10
CA ASP A 143 -9.92 16.38 -11.96
C ASP A 143 -10.43 15.96 -10.58
N VAL A 144 -11.48 15.14 -10.51
CA VAL A 144 -12.10 14.77 -9.23
C VAL A 144 -11.34 13.62 -8.61
N VAL A 145 -10.94 13.82 -7.35
CA VAL A 145 -10.31 12.78 -6.52
C VAL A 145 -11.38 12.26 -5.55
N SER A 146 -11.76 10.99 -5.69
CA SER A 146 -12.94 10.45 -5.00
C SER A 146 -12.94 8.92 -4.92
N GLY A 147 -13.72 8.33 -4.03
CA GLY A 147 -14.03 6.92 -4.08
C GLY A 147 -14.94 6.59 -5.26
N LEU A 148 -15.13 5.30 -5.53
CA LEU A 148 -16.12 4.86 -6.52
C LEU A 148 -17.50 5.46 -6.22
N HIS A 149 -18.24 5.84 -7.28
CA HIS A 149 -19.53 6.54 -7.20
C HIS A 149 -19.46 7.92 -6.50
N ASN A 150 -18.35 8.65 -6.64
CA ASN A 150 -18.13 9.95 -5.99
C ASN A 150 -18.20 9.88 -4.45
N ARG A 151 -17.95 8.71 -3.86
CA ARG A 151 -17.92 8.57 -2.40
C ARG A 151 -16.71 9.30 -1.78
N PRO A 152 -16.77 9.66 -0.49
CA PRO A 152 -15.58 10.06 0.25
C PRO A 152 -14.49 9.00 0.17
N LEU A 153 -13.24 9.43 0.01
CA LEU A 153 -12.08 8.54 0.12
C LEU A 153 -11.81 8.21 1.58
N SER A 154 -11.45 6.96 1.82
CA SER A 154 -10.69 6.54 2.99
C SER A 154 -9.25 6.23 2.56
N SER A 155 -8.27 6.50 3.42
CA SER A 155 -6.88 6.17 3.13
C SER A 155 -6.16 5.68 4.38
N ILE A 156 -5.49 4.53 4.25
CA ILE A 156 -4.54 4.01 5.25
C ILE A 156 -3.42 4.98 5.60
N ARG A 157 -3.19 5.99 4.75
CA ARG A 157 -2.22 7.03 5.00
C ARG A 157 -2.58 7.82 6.25
N CYS A 158 -3.83 8.23 6.43
CA CYS A 158 -4.20 9.08 7.55
C CYS A 158 -4.41 8.24 8.80
N THR A 159 -3.36 8.00 9.61
CA THR A 159 -3.48 7.10 10.77
C THR A 159 -4.25 7.70 11.95
N ILE A 160 -4.44 9.02 11.96
CA ILE A 160 -5.28 9.70 12.95
C ILE A 160 -6.73 9.68 12.46
N ALA A 161 -7.59 8.99 13.21
CA ALA A 161 -9.01 8.91 12.93
C ALA A 161 -9.65 10.31 12.79
N PRO A 162 -10.61 10.49 11.85
CA PRO A 162 -11.11 9.47 10.92
C PRO A 162 -10.17 9.29 9.72
N HIS A 163 -9.97 8.03 9.28
CA HIS A 163 -9.27 7.65 8.05
C HIS A 163 -9.93 8.20 6.75
N GLU A 164 -10.87 9.14 6.87
CA GLU A 164 -11.62 9.74 5.77
C GLU A 164 -10.95 11.02 5.31
N LEU A 165 -10.51 11.03 4.06
CA LEU A 165 -9.99 12.22 3.40
C LEU A 165 -11.11 13.09 2.84
N GLY A 166 -12.19 12.46 2.35
CA GLY A 166 -13.29 13.12 1.66
C GLY A 166 -13.25 12.95 0.14
N ARG A 167 -14.18 13.63 -0.55
CA ARG A 167 -14.17 13.82 -2.00
C ARG A 167 -13.60 15.21 -2.30
N PHE A 168 -12.86 15.35 -3.39
CA PHE A 168 -12.25 16.62 -3.80
C PHE A 168 -12.61 16.95 -5.24
N ASP A 169 -13.08 18.17 -5.47
CA ASP A 169 -13.42 18.66 -6.81
C ASP A 169 -12.18 19.02 -7.64
N SER A 170 -10.98 19.03 -7.03
CA SER A 170 -9.71 19.25 -7.73
C SER A 170 -8.55 18.52 -7.08
N GLN A 171 -7.53 18.21 -7.89
CA GLN A 171 -6.26 17.65 -7.42
C GLN A 171 -5.55 18.57 -6.44
N LEU A 172 -5.64 19.89 -6.64
CA LEU A 172 -5.04 20.88 -5.75
C LEU A 172 -5.68 20.83 -4.36
N ALA A 173 -7.01 20.69 -4.27
CA ALA A 173 -7.70 20.56 -2.98
C ALA A 173 -7.27 19.29 -2.24
N PHE A 174 -7.14 18.17 -2.97
CA PHE A 174 -6.62 16.91 -2.44
C PHE A 174 -5.18 17.05 -1.92
N LYS A 175 -4.25 17.52 -2.75
CA LYS A 175 -2.83 17.70 -2.38
C LYS A 175 -2.67 18.64 -1.18
N ASN A 176 -3.43 19.74 -1.13
CA ASN A 176 -3.42 20.66 0.00
C ASN A 176 -3.98 20.01 1.28
N LYS A 177 -5.03 19.20 1.20
CA LYS A 177 -5.57 18.46 2.36
C LYS A 177 -4.51 17.55 2.97
N ILE A 178 -3.78 16.83 2.12
CA ILE A 178 -2.67 15.97 2.52
C ILE A 178 -1.55 16.78 3.20
N LEU A 179 -1.08 17.85 2.56
CA LEU A 179 -0.02 18.71 3.11
C LEU A 179 -0.41 19.33 4.47
N ASN A 180 -1.66 19.78 4.60
CA ASN A 180 -2.15 20.43 5.81
C ASN A 180 -2.30 19.47 7.00
N HIS A 181 -2.31 18.15 6.77
CA HIS A 181 -2.34 17.18 7.87
C HIS A 181 -1.07 17.28 8.75
N VAL A 182 0.08 17.61 8.14
CA VAL A 182 1.36 17.77 8.85
C VAL A 182 1.37 18.99 9.76
N GLY A 183 0.77 20.09 9.33
CA GLY A 183 0.77 21.35 10.08
C GLY A 183 0.12 21.25 11.47
N LEU A 184 -0.63 20.19 11.73
CA LEU A 184 -1.24 19.90 13.03
C LEU A 184 -0.26 19.26 14.03
N ILE A 185 0.83 18.66 13.56
CA ILE A 185 1.72 17.82 14.37
C ILE A 185 3.15 18.38 14.39
N PHE A 186 3.67 18.87 13.25
CA PHE A 186 5.05 19.36 13.10
C PHE A 186 5.07 20.71 12.35
N GLU A 187 4.60 21.76 13.01
CA GLU A 187 4.48 23.11 12.44
C GLU A 187 5.83 23.67 11.93
N ASP A 188 6.91 23.34 12.63
CA ASP A 188 8.29 23.73 12.30
C ASP A 188 8.76 23.21 10.93
N ARG A 189 8.20 22.08 10.47
CA ARG A 189 8.55 21.46 9.18
C ARG A 189 7.78 22.04 7.99
N VAL A 190 6.70 22.76 8.23
CA VAL A 190 5.80 23.27 7.18
C VAL A 190 6.52 24.11 6.12
N PRO A 191 7.46 25.03 6.44
CA PRO A 191 8.17 25.80 5.42
C PRO A 191 9.00 24.93 4.46
N ALA A 192 9.64 23.87 4.96
CA ALA A 192 10.41 22.94 4.12
C ALA A 192 9.51 22.09 3.24
N LEU A 193 8.41 21.57 3.82
CA LEU A 193 7.43 20.76 3.10
C LEU A 193 6.72 21.57 2.01
N ARG A 194 6.42 22.85 2.23
CA ARG A 194 5.86 23.71 1.19
C ARG A 194 6.80 23.89 -0.01
N ARG A 195 8.12 24.03 0.23
CA ARG A 195 9.11 24.09 -0.86
C ARG A 195 9.19 22.77 -1.64
N LEU A 196 9.13 21.63 -0.95
CA LEU A 196 9.07 20.32 -1.62
C LEU A 196 7.75 20.11 -2.37
N ALA A 197 6.65 20.66 -1.87
CA ALA A 197 5.34 20.51 -2.46
C ALA A 197 5.12 21.37 -3.71
N GLU A 198 5.80 22.52 -3.82
CA GLU A 198 5.63 23.49 -4.92
C GLU A 198 5.60 22.84 -6.31
N PRO A 199 6.63 22.07 -6.74
CA PRO A 199 6.61 21.48 -8.09
C PRO A 199 5.53 20.41 -8.25
N VAL A 200 5.18 19.69 -7.18
CA VAL A 200 4.11 18.69 -7.21
C VAL A 200 2.73 19.35 -7.27
N LEU A 201 2.51 20.48 -6.60
CA LEU A 201 1.22 21.19 -6.60
C LEU A 201 0.91 21.80 -7.98
N GLU A 202 1.93 22.22 -8.72
CA GLU A 202 1.80 22.77 -10.07
C GLU A 202 1.54 21.70 -11.14
N LYS A 203 1.98 20.45 -10.89
CA LYS A 203 1.77 19.34 -11.81
C LYS A 203 0.32 18.89 -11.84
N HIS A 204 -0.21 18.80 -13.06
CA HIS A 204 -1.48 18.14 -13.35
C HIS A 204 -1.22 16.66 -13.67
N HIS A 205 -1.95 15.77 -13.01
CA HIS A 205 -1.86 14.33 -13.23
C HIS A 205 -3.12 13.80 -13.88
N ARG A 206 -3.01 12.68 -14.58
CA ARG A 206 -4.21 11.91 -14.95
C ARG A 206 -4.88 11.36 -13.68
N ILE A 207 -6.21 11.28 -13.68
CA ILE A 207 -6.95 10.54 -12.67
C ILE A 207 -7.09 9.09 -13.13
N CYS A 208 -6.70 8.16 -12.27
CA CYS A 208 -6.73 6.72 -12.51
C CYS A 208 -7.51 6.01 -11.40
N PHE A 209 -8.10 4.85 -11.73
CA PHE A 209 -8.59 3.96 -10.70
C PHE A 209 -7.39 3.28 -10.03
N THR A 210 -7.36 3.31 -8.71
CA THR A 210 -6.18 3.02 -7.88
C THR A 210 -6.66 2.20 -6.69
N HIS A 211 -5.92 1.14 -6.34
CA HIS A 211 -6.17 0.32 -5.17
C HIS A 211 -5.87 1.08 -3.87
N ALA A 212 -4.82 1.90 -3.89
CA ALA A 212 -4.40 2.80 -2.80
C ALA A 212 -3.94 2.11 -1.49
N ASP A 213 -3.84 0.78 -1.49
CA ASP A 213 -3.32 -0.06 -0.42
C ASP A 213 -2.75 -1.37 -0.99
N LEU A 214 -2.11 -1.29 -2.15
CA LEU A 214 -1.54 -2.46 -2.80
C LEU A 214 -0.21 -2.81 -2.15
N HIS A 215 -0.20 -3.91 -1.40
CA HIS A 215 1.02 -4.46 -0.83
C HIS A 215 1.05 -5.99 -0.90
N ALA A 216 2.19 -6.58 -0.56
CA ALA A 216 2.44 -8.01 -0.78
C ALA A 216 1.53 -8.97 0.01
N GLN A 217 0.67 -8.50 0.90
CA GLN A 217 -0.34 -9.35 1.55
C GLN A 217 -1.67 -9.34 0.78
N ASN A 218 -1.95 -8.27 0.04
CA ASN A 218 -3.16 -8.07 -0.75
C ASN A 218 -3.04 -8.65 -2.17
N ILE A 219 -1.84 -9.11 -2.55
CA ILE A 219 -1.59 -9.84 -3.79
C ILE A 219 -1.48 -11.33 -3.47
N LEU A 220 -2.30 -12.16 -4.11
CA LEU A 220 -2.27 -13.61 -3.99
C LEU A 220 -1.65 -14.23 -5.23
N VAL A 221 -0.81 -15.25 -5.04
CA VAL A 221 -0.06 -15.94 -6.09
C VAL A 221 -0.38 -17.43 -6.03
N ARG A 222 -0.61 -18.02 -7.20
CA ARG A 222 -0.85 -19.46 -7.36
C ARG A 222 0.46 -20.24 -7.24
N ASP A 223 0.34 -21.56 -7.08
CA ASP A 223 1.51 -22.44 -6.98
C ASP A 223 2.32 -22.49 -8.29
N ASP A 224 1.68 -22.21 -9.43
CA ASP A 224 2.30 -22.11 -10.76
C ASP A 224 2.99 -20.75 -11.04
N GLY A 225 3.01 -19.84 -10.05
CA GLY A 225 3.64 -18.53 -10.19
C GLY A 225 2.80 -17.51 -10.96
N GLN A 226 1.50 -17.74 -11.17
CA GLN A 226 0.60 -16.75 -11.77
C GLN A 226 -0.14 -15.92 -10.71
N LEU A 227 -0.64 -14.74 -11.11
CA LEU A 227 -1.50 -13.94 -10.23
C LEU A 227 -2.79 -14.72 -9.91
N ALA A 228 -2.99 -15.06 -8.63
CA ALA A 228 -4.23 -15.69 -8.18
C ALA A 228 -5.36 -14.67 -8.04
N GLY A 229 -5.02 -13.47 -7.57
CA GLY A 229 -5.93 -12.34 -7.47
C GLY A 229 -5.41 -11.23 -6.56
N ILE A 230 -6.14 -10.12 -6.55
CA ILE A 230 -5.89 -8.96 -5.68
C ILE A 230 -7.11 -8.76 -4.77
N ILE A 231 -6.88 -8.54 -3.49
CA ILE A 231 -7.91 -8.44 -2.45
C ILE A 231 -7.76 -7.14 -1.66
N ASP A 232 -8.74 -6.85 -0.79
CA ASP A 232 -8.72 -5.71 0.13
C ASP A 232 -8.87 -4.33 -0.53
N TRP A 233 -9.93 -4.19 -1.33
CA TRP A 233 -10.20 -3.01 -2.16
C TRP A 233 -10.88 -1.85 -1.43
N GLU A 234 -10.82 -1.79 -0.10
CA GLU A 234 -11.63 -0.84 0.70
C GLU A 234 -11.21 0.63 0.51
N HIS A 235 -9.94 0.85 0.16
CA HIS A 235 -9.36 2.18 -0.08
C HIS A 235 -9.36 2.60 -1.56
N ALA A 236 -9.85 1.73 -2.44
CA ALA A 236 -9.78 1.95 -3.87
C ALA A 236 -10.70 3.08 -4.33
N GLY A 237 -10.26 3.79 -5.37
CA GLY A 237 -10.96 4.96 -5.90
C GLY A 237 -10.22 5.62 -7.04
N TRP A 238 -10.66 6.84 -7.36
CA TRP A 238 -10.09 7.73 -8.36
C TRP A 238 -9.06 8.67 -7.73
N TYR A 239 -7.79 8.46 -8.07
CA TYR A 239 -6.65 9.20 -7.53
C TYR A 239 -5.77 9.75 -8.65
N PRO A 240 -4.92 10.76 -8.37
CA PRO A 240 -3.83 11.13 -9.25
C PRO A 240 -2.95 9.91 -9.59
N GLU A 241 -2.50 9.80 -10.83
CA GLU A 241 -1.84 8.60 -11.36
C GLU A 241 -0.55 8.17 -10.63
N TYR A 242 0.10 9.08 -9.89
CA TYR A 242 1.27 8.76 -9.08
C TYR A 242 0.92 8.00 -7.79
N TRP A 243 -0.34 8.06 -7.34
CA TRP A 243 -0.73 7.66 -5.99
C TRP A 243 -0.49 6.18 -5.71
N GLU A 244 -0.77 5.30 -6.68
CA GLU A 244 -0.50 3.87 -6.53
C GLU A 244 1.00 3.61 -6.32
N TYR A 245 1.86 4.28 -7.10
CA TYR A 245 3.31 4.13 -6.97
C TYR A 245 3.78 4.57 -5.57
N THR A 246 3.36 5.76 -5.12
CA THR A 246 3.75 6.26 -3.81
C THR A 246 3.19 5.40 -2.68
N MET A 247 1.99 4.83 -2.82
CA MET A 247 1.44 3.93 -1.82
C MET A 247 2.15 2.57 -1.80
N ILE A 248 2.57 2.01 -2.94
CA ILE A 248 3.43 0.82 -2.95
C ILE A 248 4.72 1.10 -2.18
N GLU A 249 5.39 2.23 -2.47
CA GLU A 249 6.59 2.67 -1.76
C GLU A 249 6.35 2.93 -0.27
N TYR A 250 5.16 3.41 0.13
CA TYR A 250 4.76 3.56 1.53
C TYR A 250 4.84 2.23 2.31
N HIS A 251 4.64 1.09 1.64
CA HIS A 251 4.79 -0.23 2.26
C HIS A 251 6.22 -0.80 2.18
N MET A 252 7.16 -0.16 1.50
CA MET A 252 8.52 -0.69 1.29
C MET A 252 9.60 -0.38 2.35
N PRO A 253 9.47 0.56 3.31
CA PRO A 253 10.56 0.84 4.25
C PRO A 253 11.02 -0.42 5.00
N ASN A 254 12.34 -0.64 5.01
CA ASN A 254 13.01 -1.81 5.60
C ASN A 254 12.57 -3.17 5.02
N ARG A 255 12.19 -3.22 3.73
CA ARG A 255 11.80 -4.46 3.04
C ARG A 255 12.57 -4.67 1.73
N PRO A 256 13.89 -4.94 1.79
CA PRO A 256 14.76 -4.97 0.61
C PRO A 256 14.34 -6.01 -0.44
N LEU A 257 13.84 -7.19 -0.03
CA LEU A 257 13.35 -8.19 -0.98
C LEU A 257 12.11 -7.74 -1.75
N LEU A 258 11.23 -6.96 -1.11
CA LEU A 258 10.07 -6.40 -1.80
C LEU A 258 10.46 -5.25 -2.72
N GLN A 259 11.46 -4.45 -2.35
CA GLN A 259 12.03 -3.41 -3.21
C GLN A 259 12.61 -4.04 -4.48
N LEU A 260 13.49 -5.05 -4.34
CA LEU A 260 14.06 -5.80 -5.46
C LEU A 260 12.97 -6.38 -6.38
N PHE A 261 11.91 -6.93 -5.80
CA PHE A 261 10.78 -7.45 -6.57
C PHE A 261 10.09 -6.33 -7.37
N TRP A 262 9.72 -5.22 -6.74
CA TRP A 262 9.03 -4.13 -7.42
C TRP A 262 9.92 -3.38 -8.43
N ASP A 263 11.23 -3.29 -8.19
CA ASP A 263 12.21 -2.78 -9.16
C ASP A 263 12.29 -3.68 -10.40
N THR A 264 12.08 -4.98 -10.23
CA THR A 264 12.00 -5.93 -11.35
C THR A 264 10.65 -5.83 -12.07
N VAL A 265 9.54 -5.70 -11.33
CA VAL A 265 8.19 -5.60 -11.90
C VAL A 265 8.03 -4.30 -12.66
N HIS A 266 8.47 -3.18 -12.09
CA HIS A 266 8.57 -1.91 -12.77
C HIS A 266 7.31 -1.44 -13.51
N PRO A 267 6.12 -1.42 -12.87
CA PRO A 267 4.86 -1.24 -13.58
C PRO A 267 4.59 0.20 -14.01
N PHE A 268 5.41 1.16 -13.58
CA PHE A 268 5.24 2.59 -13.85
C PHE A 268 6.34 3.22 -14.74
N GLY A 269 7.29 2.42 -15.26
CA GLY A 269 8.42 2.93 -16.07
C GLY A 269 9.63 3.39 -15.23
N GLU A 270 10.76 3.71 -15.90
CA GLU A 270 12.14 3.80 -15.32
C GLU A 270 12.31 4.76 -14.14
N GLU A 271 11.66 5.91 -14.19
CA GLU A 271 11.75 6.92 -13.14
C GLU A 271 10.36 7.48 -12.84
N PRO A 272 9.48 6.72 -12.18
CA PRO A 272 8.10 7.12 -12.01
C PRO A 272 8.00 8.08 -10.82
N TYR A 273 7.51 9.30 -11.09
CA TYR A 273 7.00 10.23 -10.07
C TYR A 273 7.98 10.52 -8.90
N THR A 274 9.25 10.82 -9.23
CA THR A 274 10.33 11.00 -8.25
C THR A 274 10.08 12.18 -7.29
N GLU A 275 9.55 13.29 -7.79
CA GLU A 275 9.20 14.46 -6.97
C GLU A 275 8.00 14.18 -6.06
N GLU A 276 6.98 13.50 -6.58
CA GLU A 276 5.80 13.10 -5.83
C GLU A 276 6.19 12.14 -4.71
N LEU A 277 7.05 11.16 -4.99
CA LEU A 277 7.57 10.24 -3.98
C LEU A 277 8.44 10.96 -2.93
N ALA A 278 9.27 11.91 -3.34
CA ALA A 278 10.08 12.70 -2.41
C ALA A 278 9.21 13.53 -1.47
N LEU A 279 8.16 14.18 -1.98
CA LEU A 279 7.17 14.88 -1.16
C LEU A 279 6.45 13.92 -0.22
N GLU A 280 5.95 12.81 -0.74
CA GLU A 280 5.22 11.80 0.03
C GLU A 280 6.06 11.26 1.19
N TRP A 281 7.31 10.91 0.92
CA TRP A 281 8.26 10.47 1.94
C TRP A 281 8.44 11.50 3.06
N ALA A 282 8.65 12.77 2.69
CA ALA A 282 8.80 13.85 3.64
C ALA A 282 7.54 14.04 4.51
N LEU A 283 6.35 13.88 3.90
CA LEU A 283 5.07 13.95 4.58
C LEU A 283 4.86 12.77 5.54
N TRP A 284 5.18 11.53 5.15
CA TRP A 284 5.06 10.36 6.04
C TRP A 284 5.95 10.48 7.27
N ARG A 285 7.17 11.02 7.11
CA ARG A 285 8.09 11.32 8.22
C ARG A 285 7.63 12.47 9.12
N SER A 286 6.63 13.23 8.67
CA SER A 286 6.11 14.44 9.33
C SER A 286 4.63 14.31 9.71
N THR A 287 4.09 13.11 9.72
CA THR A 287 2.71 12.82 10.17
C THR A 287 2.69 11.79 11.30
N GLY A 288 3.78 11.04 11.49
CA GLY A 288 3.85 9.95 12.47
C GLY A 288 3.17 8.66 11.98
N ASP A 289 2.63 8.64 10.76
CA ASP A 289 1.88 7.52 10.16
C ASP A 289 2.73 6.24 10.03
N LYS A 290 4.04 6.41 9.86
CA LYS A 290 5.03 5.34 10.01
C LYS A 290 5.99 5.79 11.09
N SER A 291 6.36 4.86 11.96
CA SER A 291 7.40 4.99 12.98
C SER A 291 8.82 5.22 12.40
N ILE A 292 8.96 5.91 11.26
CA ILE A 292 10.22 6.47 10.76
C ILE A 292 10.53 7.74 11.57
N VAL A 293 10.53 7.59 12.89
CA VAL A 293 11.08 8.58 13.82
C VAL A 293 12.59 8.38 13.73
N GLY A 294 13.20 9.02 12.73
CA GLY A 294 14.63 9.30 12.83
C GLY A 294 14.89 10.25 14.00
N PRO A 295 16.16 10.51 14.35
CA PRO A 295 16.48 11.66 15.19
C PRO A 295 15.75 12.90 14.64
N ARG A 296 15.47 13.89 15.49
CA ARG A 296 14.87 15.18 15.08
C ARG A 296 15.63 15.89 13.94
N GLU A 297 16.76 15.35 13.51
CA GLU A 297 17.54 15.76 12.35
C GLU A 297 16.74 15.66 11.04
N ASP A 298 16.78 16.76 10.30
CA ASP A 298 15.93 17.21 9.20
C ASP A 298 16.04 16.41 7.87
N ASP A 299 16.43 15.14 7.91
CA ASP A 299 16.62 14.38 6.67
C ASP A 299 15.28 13.93 6.05
N LEU A 300 14.69 14.82 5.25
CA LEU A 300 13.48 14.58 4.47
C LEU A 300 13.76 13.89 3.12
N ARG A 301 15.02 13.51 2.83
CA ARG A 301 15.36 12.89 1.55
C ARG A 301 14.75 11.51 1.44
N CYS A 302 14.15 11.23 0.29
CA CYS A 302 13.73 9.89 -0.07
C CYS A 302 15.00 9.03 -0.28
N PRO A 303 15.05 7.80 0.26
CA PRO A 303 16.18 6.89 0.05
C PRO A 303 16.14 6.18 -1.31
N ARG A 304 15.08 6.41 -2.10
CA ARG A 304 14.84 5.90 -3.45
C ARG A 304 15.47 6.80 -4.50
#